data_AF-A0A7L4NRS6-F1
#
_entry.id   AF-A0A7L4NRS6-F1
#
_cell.length_a   1.000
_cell.length_b   1.000
_cell.length_c   1.000
_cell.angle_alpha   90.00
_cell.angle_beta   90.00
_cell.angle_gamma   90.00
#
_symmetry.space_group_name_H-M   'P 1'
#
loop_
_entity.id
_entity.type
_entity.pdbx_description
1 polymer ?
#
loop_
_entity_poly.entity_id
_entity_poly.type
_entity_poly.pdbx_seq_one_letter_code
_entity_poly.pdbx_strand_id
1 'polypeptide(L)'
;IGEQVVLKCSFTSSSPTTERLMVDWTYRPLTGGHMETIFHYQSVPYPTTVGKFKGRISWVGNVARGDASIAIQSPVLSDNGTFICSVKNPPDV
;
A
#
# COMPACT_ATOMS: atom_id res chain seq x y z
N ILE A 1 -0.26 14.73 -18.88
CA ILE A 1 0.10 14.56 -17.46
C ILE A 1 -1.10 13.92 -16.80
N GLY A 2 -0.96 12.67 -16.34
CA GLY A 2 -2.05 11.94 -15.69
C GLY A 2 -2.15 12.33 -14.21
N GLU A 3 -3.36 12.54 -13.73
CA GLU A 3 -3.61 12.79 -12.31
C GLU A 3 -3.22 11.56 -11.48
N GLN A 4 -2.56 11.78 -10.34
CA GLN A 4 -2.22 10.72 -9.40
C GLN A 4 -2.50 11.20 -7.98
N VAL A 5 -2.92 10.27 -7.12
CA VAL A 5 -3.08 10.52 -5.68
C VAL A 5 -2.12 9.63 -4.91
N VAL A 6 -1.45 10.22 -3.91
CA VAL A 6 -0.53 9.48 -3.03
C VAL A 6 -1.26 9.12 -1.74
N LEU A 7 -1.32 7.82 -1.44
CA LEU A 7 -1.77 7.30 -0.17
C LEU A 7 -0.57 7.21 0.77
N LYS A 8 -0.53 8.12 1.74
CA LYS A 8 0.58 8.22 2.69
C LYS A 8 0.46 7.15 3.77
N CYS A 9 1.57 6.47 4.04
CA CYS A 9 1.72 5.58 5.19
C CYS A 9 3.12 5.74 5.75
N SER A 10 3.21 6.19 7.00
CA SER A 10 4.48 6.29 7.72
C SER A 10 4.46 5.35 8.91
N PHE A 11 5.59 4.72 9.20
CA PHE A 11 5.74 3.81 10.33
C PHE A 11 7.05 4.07 11.07
N THR A 12 7.05 3.72 12.35
CA THR A 12 8.22 3.75 13.22
C THR A 12 8.47 2.35 13.74
N SER A 13 9.72 1.94 13.81
CA SER A 13 10.13 0.60 14.20
C SER A 13 11.31 0.72 15.17
N SER A 14 11.31 -0.09 16.24
CA SER A 14 12.42 -0.15 17.19
C SER A 14 13.63 -0.85 16.62
N SER A 15 13.39 -1.79 15.70
CA SER A 15 14.43 -2.52 14.98
C SER A 15 14.72 -1.86 13.63
N PRO A 16 15.95 -1.99 13.09
CA PRO A 16 16.22 -1.64 11.71
C PRO A 16 15.27 -2.37 10.75
N THR A 17 14.92 -1.73 9.64
CA THR A 17 14.14 -2.40 8.60
C THR A 17 14.95 -3.54 7.98
N THR A 18 14.41 -4.76 8.03
CA THR A 18 15.07 -5.96 7.48
C THR A 18 14.44 -6.38 6.14
N GLU A 19 15.07 -7.32 5.42
CA GLU A 19 14.50 -7.95 4.22
C GLU A 19 13.19 -8.72 4.51
N ARG A 20 12.91 -9.01 5.78
CA ARG A 20 11.68 -9.65 6.26
C ARG A 20 10.54 -8.65 6.49
N LEU A 21 10.80 -7.34 6.32
CA LEU A 21 9.78 -6.32 6.43
C LEU A 21 8.73 -6.54 5.35
N MET A 22 7.47 -6.59 5.78
CA MET A 22 6.30 -6.71 4.92
C MET A 22 5.43 -5.47 5.04
N VAL A 23 4.94 -4.98 3.89
CA VAL A 23 3.89 -3.96 3.83
C VAL A 23 2.73 -4.52 3.03
N ASP A 24 1.54 -4.50 3.61
CA ASP A 24 0.29 -4.85 2.94
C ASP A 24 -0.61 -3.63 2.86
N TRP A 25 -1.06 -3.31 1.65
CA TRP A 25 -2.13 -2.35 1.42
C TRP A 25 -3.39 -3.07 1.02
N THR A 26 -4.46 -2.69 1.68
CA THR A 26 -5.78 -3.30 1.53
C THR A 26 -6.82 -2.22 1.33
N TYR A 27 -7.88 -2.56 0.61
CA TYR A 27 -8.95 -1.66 0.24
C TYR A 27 -10.30 -2.24 0.64
N ARG A 28 -11.17 -1.37 1.15
CA ARG A 28 -12.57 -1.69 1.42
C ARG A 28 -13.47 -0.67 0.74
N PRO A 29 -14.43 -1.08 -0.13
CA PRO A 29 -15.37 -0.17 -0.75
C PRO A 29 -16.23 0.59 0.26
N LEU A 30 -16.60 1.84 -0.07
CA LEU A 30 -17.48 2.66 0.77
C LEU A 30 -18.88 2.05 0.95
N THR A 31 -19.36 1.33 -0.06
CA THR A 31 -20.64 0.58 -0.03
C THR A 31 -20.63 -0.62 0.91
N GLY A 32 -19.49 -0.91 1.56
CA GLY A 32 -19.25 -2.16 2.28
C GLY A 32 -18.82 -3.29 1.34
N GLY A 33 -18.56 -4.46 1.93
CA GLY A 33 -18.07 -5.64 1.23
C GLY A 33 -16.78 -6.21 1.80
N HIS A 34 -16.19 -7.15 1.05
CA HIS A 34 -14.94 -7.80 1.37
C HIS A 34 -13.75 -6.84 1.21
N MET A 35 -12.72 -7.08 2.01
CA MET A 35 -11.46 -6.37 1.97
C MET A 35 -10.56 -7.03 0.93
N GLU A 36 -9.96 -6.24 0.06
CA GLU A 36 -9.11 -6.73 -1.04
C GLU A 36 -7.68 -6.26 -0.83
N THR A 37 -6.71 -7.16 -0.98
CA THR A 37 -5.29 -6.76 -1.04
C THR A 37 -4.99 -6.14 -2.39
N ILE A 38 -4.53 -4.89 -2.38
CA ILE A 38 -4.26 -4.13 -3.61
C ILE A 38 -2.76 -3.96 -3.88
N PHE A 39 -1.92 -4.18 -2.86
CA PHE A 39 -0.47 -4.11 -2.98
C PHE A 39 0.20 -4.83 -1.82
N HIS A 40 1.30 -5.51 -2.13
CA HIS A 40 2.18 -6.16 -1.15
C HIS A 40 3.63 -5.73 -1.42
N TYR A 41 4.44 -5.59 -0.38
CA TYR A 41 5.88 -5.38 -0.50
C TYR A 41 6.60 -6.34 0.43
N GLN A 42 7.60 -7.03 -0.12
CA GLN A 42 8.59 -7.79 0.64
C GLN A 42 9.90 -7.76 -0.13
N SER A 43 10.84 -6.92 0.31
CA SER A 43 12.08 -6.55 -0.39
C SER A 43 11.89 -5.89 -1.78
N VAL A 44 10.82 -6.22 -2.49
CA VAL A 44 10.39 -5.66 -3.77
C VAL A 44 8.87 -5.42 -3.76
N PRO A 45 8.36 -4.49 -4.58
CA PRO A 45 6.92 -4.20 -4.68
C PRO A 45 6.17 -5.21 -5.55
N TYR A 46 5.00 -5.63 -5.09
CA TYR A 46 4.05 -6.52 -5.75
C TYR A 46 2.66 -5.83 -5.82
N PRO A 47 2.43 -4.95 -6.81
CA PRO A 47 1.11 -4.37 -7.04
C PRO A 47 0.12 -5.45 -7.52
N THR A 48 -1.16 -5.26 -7.23
CA THR A 48 -2.19 -6.20 -7.68
C THR A 48 -2.25 -6.32 -9.20
N THR A 49 -2.39 -7.55 -9.67
CA THR A 49 -2.54 -7.91 -11.09
C THR A 49 -3.99 -8.19 -11.49
N VAL A 50 -4.92 -8.03 -10.55
CA VAL A 50 -6.36 -8.29 -10.70
C VAL A 50 -7.19 -7.19 -10.05
N GLY A 51 -8.49 -7.18 -10.37
CA GLY A 51 -9.44 -6.25 -9.76
C GLY A 51 -9.28 -4.80 -10.20
N LYS A 52 -9.95 -3.92 -9.46
CA LYS A 52 -10.19 -2.51 -9.82
C LYS A 52 -8.94 -1.64 -9.91
N PHE A 53 -7.89 -1.99 -9.17
CA PHE A 53 -6.65 -1.21 -9.10
C PHE A 53 -5.51 -1.77 -9.96
N LYS A 54 -5.79 -2.83 -10.73
CA LYS A 54 -4.81 -3.44 -11.65
C LYS A 54 -4.17 -2.38 -12.55
N GLY A 55 -2.84 -2.34 -12.56
CA GLY A 55 -2.06 -1.43 -13.41
C GLY A 55 -2.13 0.05 -13.01
N ARG A 56 -2.81 0.39 -11.90
CA ARG A 56 -2.92 1.76 -11.39
C ARG A 56 -2.14 2.00 -10.10
N ILE A 57 -1.65 0.96 -9.44
CA ILE A 57 -0.86 1.09 -8.20
C ILE A 57 0.63 1.19 -8.52
N SER A 58 1.29 2.16 -7.89
CA SER A 58 2.73 2.39 -7.97
C SER A 58 3.31 2.50 -6.56
N TRP A 59 4.47 1.90 -6.33
CA TRP A 59 5.23 2.11 -5.10
C TRP A 59 5.93 3.46 -5.12
N VAL A 60 5.75 4.26 -4.07
CA VAL A 60 6.43 5.57 -3.92
C VAL A 60 7.06 5.75 -2.54
N GLY A 61 7.03 4.70 -1.71
CA GLY A 61 7.60 4.69 -0.36
C GLY A 61 9.11 4.43 -0.32
N ASN A 62 9.67 4.58 0.86
CA ASN A 62 11.04 4.23 1.20
C ASN A 62 11.05 3.62 2.60
N VAL A 63 11.03 2.29 2.68
CA VAL A 63 10.93 1.56 3.95
C VAL A 63 12.11 1.88 4.88
N ALA A 64 13.32 2.11 4.34
CA ALA A 64 14.49 2.49 5.14
C ALA A 64 14.33 3.86 5.84
N ARG A 65 13.33 4.66 5.41
CA ARG A 65 12.96 5.95 6.02
C ARG A 65 11.60 5.89 6.74
N GLY A 66 11.05 4.70 6.97
CA GLY A 66 9.74 4.53 7.59
C GLY A 66 8.58 4.97 6.70
N ASP A 67 8.75 4.98 5.37
CA ASP A 67 7.70 5.37 4.42
C ASP A 67 7.22 4.15 3.61
N ALA A 68 5.94 3.83 3.75
CA ALA A 68 5.25 2.71 3.10
C ALA A 68 4.18 3.16 2.09
N SER A 69 4.32 4.37 1.54
CA SER A 69 3.31 5.00 0.68
C SER A 69 3.20 4.37 -0.71
N ILE A 70 1.97 4.36 -1.24
CA ILE A 70 1.65 3.99 -2.62
C ILE A 70 0.97 5.15 -3.36
N ALA A 71 0.98 5.10 -4.69
CA ALA A 71 0.25 6.04 -5.53
C ALA A 71 -0.78 5.32 -6.40
N ILE A 72 -1.97 5.90 -6.53
CA ILE A 72 -3.02 5.46 -7.45
C ILE A 72 -3.01 6.40 -8.66
N GLN A 73 -2.82 5.85 -9.85
CA GLN A 73 -2.86 6.55 -11.12
C GLN A 73 -4.30 6.66 -11.63
N SER A 74 -4.64 7.81 -12.23
CA SER A 74 -5.96 8.09 -12.79
C SER A 74 -7.09 7.75 -11.80
N PRO A 75 -7.11 8.40 -10.62
CA PRO A 75 -8.15 8.15 -9.62
C PRO A 75 -9.53 8.55 -10.16
N VAL A 76 -10.56 7.79 -9.82
CA VAL A 76 -11.96 8.08 -10.18
C VAL A 76 -12.84 8.08 -8.94
N LEU A 77 -13.98 8.76 -8.97
CA LEU A 77 -14.91 8.84 -7.82
C LEU A 77 -15.35 7.47 -7.31
N SER A 78 -15.42 6.47 -8.18
CA SER A 78 -15.76 5.11 -7.76
C SER A 78 -14.71 4.51 -6.82
N ASP A 79 -13.44 4.94 -6.88
CA ASP A 79 -12.33 4.47 -6.04
C ASP A 79 -12.50 4.82 -4.54
N ASN A 80 -13.50 5.62 -4.20
CA ASN A 80 -13.81 5.98 -2.82
C ASN A 80 -14.02 4.74 -1.94
N GLY A 81 -13.26 4.70 -0.86
CA GLY A 81 -13.28 3.63 0.13
C GLY A 81 -12.21 3.84 1.18
N THR A 82 -12.03 2.84 2.03
CA THR A 82 -11.02 2.85 3.09
C THR A 82 -9.81 2.07 2.62
N PHE A 83 -8.65 2.73 2.63
CA PHE A 83 -7.36 2.11 2.36
C PHE A 83 -6.61 1.91 3.67
N ILE A 84 -6.09 0.70 3.90
CA ILE A 84 -5.41 0.32 5.15
C ILE A 84 -4.01 -0.17 4.82
N CYS A 85 -3.02 0.46 5.44
CA CYS A 85 -1.61 0.10 5.38
C CYS A 85 -1.25 -0.70 6.63
N SER A 86 -0.76 -1.93 6.45
CA SER A 86 -0.26 -2.78 7.53
C SER A 86 1.23 -3.02 7.32
N VAL A 87 2.05 -2.66 8.32
CA VAL A 87 3.49 -2.88 8.28
C VAL A 87 3.89 -3.90 9.34
N LYS A 88 4.69 -4.89 8.96
CA LYS A 88 5.27 -5.88 9.88
C LYS A 88 6.79 -5.89 9.69
N ASN A 89 7.54 -5.53 10.73
CA ASN A 89 9.00 -5.60 10.73
C ASN A 89 9.50 -6.51 11.88
N PRO A 90 9.59 -7.84 11.69
CA PRO A 90 10.14 -8.72 12.70
C PRO A 90 11.58 -8.29 13.05
N PRO A 91 12.01 -8.28 14.33
CA PRO A 91 11.39 -8.89 15.51
C PRO A 91 10.43 -7.98 16.30
N ASP A 92 9.99 -6.83 15.76
CA ASP A 92 9.06 -5.94 16.49
C ASP A 92 7.67 -6.58 16.74
N VAL A 93 7.42 -7.74 16.10
CA VAL A 93 6.22 -8.57 16.24
C VAL A 93 6.65 -10.02 16.48
#